data_AF-A0A3T1D7H2-F1
#
_entry.id   AF-A0A3T1D7H2-F1
#
_cell.length_a   1.000
_cell.length_b   1.000
_cell.length_c   1.000
_cell.angle_alpha   90.00
_cell.angle_beta   90.00
_cell.angle_gamma   90.00
#
_symmetry.space_group_name_H-M   'P 1'
#
loop_
_entity.id
_entity.type
_entity.pdbx_description
1 polymer ?
#
loop_
_entity_poly.entity_id
_entity_poly.type
_entity_poly.pdbx_seq_one_letter_code
_entity_poly.pdbx_strand_id
1 'polypeptide(L)'
;MKFMCECGHPIYDSTDYLPYKAHLISDQDWFDFLDEIDHAIEKSGPTAKDKEKALMNIRSLSTNLSKMVYQCSECGNMFFDNNSPRLEVFRAASDSPNKTLLQSAHGDQWKGFLYGDWVDDNPIWRVKGYITASSLHEGKQCDDRVTLEKEYYLLFNELRDKSVLRSSILRKNGTIIHTWSLD
;
A
#
# COMPACT_ATOMS: atom_id res chain seq x y z
N MET A 1 1.22 -4.57 11.01
CA MET A 1 0.31 -4.67 12.19
C MET A 1 -0.82 -5.66 11.90
N LYS A 2 -1.41 -6.32 12.90
CA LYS A 2 -2.63 -7.14 12.75
C LYS A 2 -3.53 -6.94 13.97
N PHE A 3 -4.80 -6.65 13.77
CA PHE A 3 -5.76 -6.47 14.85
C PHE A 3 -7.18 -6.87 14.41
N MET A 4 -8.08 -7.02 15.39
CA MET A 4 -9.47 -7.37 15.14
C MET A 4 -10.37 -6.15 15.31
N CYS A 5 -11.28 -5.93 14.35
CA CYS A 5 -12.38 -5.01 14.53
C CYS A 5 -13.41 -5.60 15.51
N GLU A 6 -14.18 -4.74 16.19
CA GLU A 6 -15.28 -5.15 17.06
C GLU A 6 -16.38 -5.93 16.33
N CYS A 7 -16.51 -5.76 15.01
CA CYS A 7 -17.43 -6.54 14.17
C CYS A 7 -16.92 -7.98 13.86
N GLY A 8 -15.71 -8.32 14.31
CA GLY A 8 -15.08 -9.62 14.04
C GLY A 8 -14.25 -9.67 12.75
N HIS A 9 -14.21 -8.59 11.95
CA HIS A 9 -13.37 -8.55 10.77
C HIS A 9 -11.89 -8.31 11.13
N PRO A 10 -10.95 -9.14 10.67
CA PRO A 10 -9.52 -8.90 10.86
C PRO A 10 -9.01 -7.78 9.95
N ILE A 11 -8.18 -6.89 10.48
CA ILE A 11 -7.51 -5.84 9.70
C ILE A 11 -6.01 -6.11 9.73
N TYR A 12 -5.42 -6.11 8.52
CA TYR A 12 -4.02 -6.44 8.30
C TYR A 12 -3.28 -5.22 7.80
N ASP A 13 -2.06 -5.02 8.28
CA ASP A 13 -1.12 -4.07 7.71
C ASP A 13 0.14 -4.85 7.37
N SER A 14 0.14 -5.43 6.17
CA SER A 14 1.14 -6.37 5.67
C SER A 14 1.96 -5.80 4.51
N THR A 15 1.47 -4.75 3.85
CA THR A 15 2.08 -4.18 2.64
C THR A 15 1.68 -2.71 2.46
N ASP A 16 2.27 -2.06 1.47
CA ASP A 16 1.96 -0.69 1.08
C ASP A 16 0.71 -0.63 0.19
N TYR A 17 0.15 0.58 0.04
CA TYR A 17 -0.99 0.85 -0.85
C TYR A 17 -2.31 0.14 -0.49
N LEU A 18 -2.52 -0.14 0.79
CA LEU A 18 -3.78 -0.73 1.25
C LEU A 18 -4.93 0.29 1.12
N PRO A 19 -6.06 -0.06 0.46
CA PRO A 19 -7.14 0.89 0.18
C PRO A 19 -7.94 1.30 1.42
N TYR A 20 -7.69 0.66 2.55
CA TYR A 20 -8.30 0.93 3.85
C TYR A 20 -7.31 1.56 4.84
N LYS A 21 -6.13 2.00 4.39
CA LYS A 21 -5.07 2.59 5.20
C LYS A 21 -4.72 3.97 4.66
N ALA A 22 -4.57 4.96 5.54
CA ALA A 22 -4.21 6.32 5.19
C ALA A 22 -3.22 6.93 6.17
N HIS A 23 -2.52 7.96 5.70
CA HIS A 23 -1.73 8.88 6.50
C HIS A 23 -2.57 10.12 6.77
N LEU A 24 -2.94 10.36 8.03
CA LEU A 24 -3.62 11.58 8.45
C LEU A 24 -2.58 12.60 8.90
N ILE A 25 -2.55 13.75 8.23
CA ILE A 25 -1.79 14.93 8.63
C ILE A 25 -2.81 15.93 9.22
N SER A 26 -2.53 16.47 10.40
CA SER A 26 -3.40 17.48 11.03
C SER A 26 -3.38 18.77 10.21
N ASP A 27 -4.41 19.60 10.27
CA ASP A 27 -4.47 20.85 9.51
C ASP A 27 -3.27 21.78 9.76
N GLN A 28 -2.84 21.91 11.01
CA GLN A 28 -1.63 22.67 11.39
C GLN A 28 -0.38 22.09 10.73
N ASP A 29 -0.19 20.77 10.88
CA ASP A 29 0.95 20.05 10.32
C ASP A 29 0.95 20.05 8.77
N TRP A 30 -0.23 20.19 8.15
CA TRP A 30 -0.36 20.18 6.69
C TRP A 30 0.30 21.40 6.07
N PHE A 31 0.11 22.58 6.65
CA PHE A 31 0.77 23.80 6.16
C PHE A 31 2.28 23.77 6.43
N ASP A 32 2.71 23.27 7.59
CA ASP A 32 4.14 23.06 7.86
C ASP A 32 4.80 22.10 6.85
N PHE A 33 4.07 21.06 6.43
CA PHE A 33 4.52 20.13 5.39
C PHE A 33 4.67 20.79 4.02
N LEU A 34 3.71 21.64 3.63
CA LEU A 34 3.77 22.39 2.37
C LEU A 34 4.91 23.40 2.36
N ASP A 35 5.13 24.12 3.47
CA ASP A 35 6.21 25.08 3.61
C ASP A 35 7.59 24.43 3.46
N GLU A 36 7.80 23.21 3.99
CA GLU A 36 9.06 22.47 3.80
C GLU A 36 9.24 22.01 2.34
N ILE A 37 8.16 21.67 1.63
CA ILE A 37 8.22 21.37 0.19
C ILE A 37 8.66 22.62 -0.59
N ASP A 38 8.07 23.78 -0.32
CA ASP A 38 8.44 25.03 -0.97
C ASP A 38 9.88 25.41 -0.64
N HIS A 39 10.31 25.24 0.63
CA HIS A 39 11.69 25.45 1.04
C HIS A 39 12.66 24.53 0.28
N ALA A 40 12.32 23.24 0.15
CA ALA A 40 13.13 22.29 -0.60
C ALA A 40 13.23 22.66 -2.08
N ILE A 41 12.17 23.17 -2.71
CA ILE A 41 12.20 23.59 -4.11
C ILE A 41 13.06 24.85 -4.28
N GLU A 42 12.82 25.87 -3.46
CA GLU A 42 13.42 27.19 -3.63
C GLU A 42 14.83 27.33 -3.06
N LYS A 43 15.13 26.63 -1.96
CA LYS A 43 16.33 26.87 -1.16
C LYS A 43 17.31 25.70 -1.16
N SER A 44 16.96 24.55 -1.72
CA SER A 44 17.94 23.46 -1.86
C SER A 44 19.06 23.87 -2.80
N GLY A 45 20.31 23.63 -2.36
CA GLY A 45 21.50 23.91 -3.15
C GLY A 45 21.52 23.17 -4.50
N PRO A 46 22.40 23.58 -5.42
CA PRO A 46 22.40 23.06 -6.79
C PRO A 46 22.99 21.65 -6.90
N THR A 47 23.65 21.13 -5.85
CA THR A 47 24.32 19.84 -5.92
C THR A 47 23.35 18.68 -5.68
N ALA A 48 23.66 17.51 -6.24
CA ALA A 48 22.88 16.30 -5.99
C ALA A 48 22.75 15.97 -4.49
N LYS A 49 23.81 16.24 -3.72
CA LYS A 49 23.83 16.05 -2.25
C LYS A 49 22.86 16.99 -1.53
N ASP A 50 22.73 18.24 -1.99
CA ASP A 50 21.79 19.19 -1.42
C ASP A 50 20.34 18.78 -1.73
N LYS A 51 20.08 18.33 -2.96
CA LYS A 51 18.75 17.81 -3.37
C LYS A 51 18.38 16.56 -2.58
N GLU A 52 19.32 15.64 -2.40
CA GLU A 52 19.13 14.43 -1.59
C GLU A 52 18.79 14.80 -0.14
N LYS A 53 19.54 15.74 0.46
CA LYS A 53 19.26 16.21 1.83
C LYS A 53 17.85 16.80 1.94
N ALA A 54 17.44 17.64 0.99
CA ALA A 54 16.10 18.22 0.98
C ALA A 54 15.01 17.15 0.85
N LEU A 55 15.20 16.15 -0.02
CA LEU A 55 14.28 15.02 -0.16
C LEU A 55 14.20 14.17 1.12
N MET A 56 15.32 13.93 1.81
CA MET A 56 15.33 13.21 3.08
C MET A 56 14.58 13.96 4.17
N ASN A 57 14.71 15.29 4.22
CA ASN A 57 13.95 16.12 5.15
C ASN A 57 12.44 15.97 4.93
N ILE A 58 11.95 16.13 3.70
CA ILE A 58 10.53 15.97 3.36
C ILE A 58 10.02 14.57 3.75
N ARG A 59 10.78 13.51 3.43
CA ARG A 59 10.38 12.12 3.77
C ARG A 59 10.29 11.92 5.28
N SER A 60 11.28 12.42 6.02
CA SER A 60 11.27 12.41 7.49
C SER A 60 10.05 13.14 8.03
N LEU A 61 9.79 14.35 7.52
CA LEU A 61 8.67 15.18 7.95
C LEU A 61 7.32 14.51 7.68
N SER A 62 7.12 13.92 6.48
CA SER A 62 5.89 13.18 6.15
C SER A 62 5.61 12.03 7.13
N THR A 63 6.66 11.38 7.64
CA THR A 63 6.53 10.30 8.63
C THR A 63 6.18 10.86 10.00
N ASN A 64 6.84 11.96 10.41
CA ASN A 64 6.67 12.53 11.75
C ASN A 64 5.35 13.30 11.93
N LEU A 65 4.84 13.91 10.86
CA LEU A 65 3.60 14.70 10.86
C LEU A 65 2.34 13.85 10.61
N SER A 66 2.51 12.59 10.18
CA SER A 66 1.37 11.72 9.89
C SER A 66 1.06 10.76 11.02
N LYS A 67 -0.23 10.44 11.14
CA LYS A 67 -0.77 9.36 11.97
C LYS A 67 -1.34 8.29 11.04
N MET A 68 -1.23 7.02 11.42
CA MET A 68 -1.81 5.95 10.61
C MET A 68 -3.28 5.79 10.95
N VAL A 69 -4.11 5.74 9.90
CA VAL A 69 -5.55 5.55 10.03
C VAL A 69 -5.95 4.32 9.24
N TYR A 70 -6.81 3.49 9.81
CA TYR A 70 -7.35 2.29 9.18
C TYR A 70 -8.88 2.34 9.20
N GLN A 71 -9.50 1.84 8.14
CA GLN A 71 -10.94 1.68 8.03
C GLN A 71 -11.30 0.21 7.97
N CYS A 72 -12.30 -0.22 8.74
CA CYS A 72 -12.86 -1.55 8.56
C CYS A 72 -13.70 -1.60 7.27
N SER A 73 -13.34 -2.49 6.34
CA SER A 73 -14.09 -2.70 5.10
C SER A 73 -15.47 -3.34 5.30
N GLU A 74 -15.75 -3.90 6.48
CA GLU A 74 -17.06 -4.51 6.79
C GLU A 74 -18.02 -3.55 7.49
N CYS A 75 -17.61 -2.90 8.57
CA CYS A 75 -18.50 -2.04 9.37
C CYS A 75 -18.19 -0.53 9.25
N GLY A 76 -17.12 -0.13 8.57
CA GLY A 76 -16.75 1.27 8.38
C GLY A 76 -16.12 1.97 9.60
N ASN A 77 -15.95 1.26 10.72
CA ASN A 77 -15.25 1.82 11.90
C ASN A 77 -13.82 2.24 11.56
N MET A 78 -13.39 3.34 12.16
CA MET A 78 -12.08 3.94 11.93
C MET A 78 -11.17 3.70 13.13
N PHE A 79 -9.91 3.41 12.86
CA PHE A 79 -8.89 3.13 13.86
C PHE A 79 -7.70 4.06 13.65
N PHE A 80 -7.26 4.71 14.70
CA PHE A 80 -6.13 5.64 14.68
C PHE A 80 -4.98 5.07 15.48
N ASP A 81 -3.84 4.96 14.83
CA ASP A 81 -2.55 4.71 15.46
C ASP A 81 -1.90 6.05 15.78
N ASN A 82 -1.96 6.42 17.06
CA ASN A 82 -1.42 7.66 17.60
C ASN A 82 -0.25 7.38 18.56
N ASN A 83 0.55 6.34 18.30
CA ASN A 83 1.65 5.87 19.17
C ASN A 83 1.19 5.49 20.59
N SER A 84 -0.11 5.19 20.76
CA SER A 84 -0.70 4.66 21.98
C SER A 84 -0.59 3.14 21.99
N PRO A 85 -0.48 2.48 23.17
CA PRO A 85 -0.50 1.02 23.26
C PRO A 85 -1.78 0.38 22.70
N ARG A 86 -2.84 1.18 22.47
CA ARG A 86 -4.08 0.73 21.83
C ARG A 86 -4.51 1.74 20.77
N LEU A 87 -5.06 1.21 19.68
CA LEU A 87 -5.70 2.02 18.64
C LEU A 87 -6.91 2.77 19.22
N GLU A 88 -7.02 4.04 18.90
CA GLU A 88 -8.24 4.81 19.17
C GLU A 88 -9.30 4.45 18.12
N VAL A 89 -10.54 4.21 18.55
CA VAL A 89 -11.60 3.71 17.69
C VAL A 89 -12.74 4.72 17.59
N PHE A 90 -13.08 5.09 16.35
CA PHE A 90 -14.24 5.91 16.03
C PHE A 90 -15.29 5.04 15.34
N ARG A 91 -16.48 5.02 15.92
CA ARG A 91 -17.61 4.23 15.39
C ARG A 91 -18.41 5.06 14.40
N ALA A 92 -18.85 4.42 13.34
CA ALA A 92 -19.82 5.01 12.43
C ALA A 92 -21.12 5.38 13.18
N ALA A 93 -21.62 6.59 12.98
CA ALA A 93 -22.91 7.03 13.52
C ALA A 93 -24.10 6.62 12.63
N SER A 94 -23.84 6.25 11.37
CA SER A 94 -24.85 5.79 10.41
C SER A 94 -24.94 4.27 10.43
N ASP A 95 -26.15 3.74 10.20
CA ASP A 95 -26.37 2.30 9.98
C ASP A 95 -25.75 1.80 8.65
N SER A 96 -25.43 2.73 7.74
CA SER A 96 -24.80 2.47 6.45
C SER A 96 -23.61 3.40 6.21
N PRO A 97 -22.50 3.24 6.96
CA PRO A 97 -21.33 4.08 6.77
C PRO A 97 -20.66 3.80 5.43
N ASN A 98 -20.02 4.83 4.87
CA ASN A 98 -19.08 4.65 3.78
C ASN A 98 -17.90 3.80 4.27
N LYS A 99 -17.54 2.75 3.51
CA LYS A 99 -16.51 1.76 3.86
C LYS A 99 -15.22 1.91 3.04
N THR A 100 -15.15 2.97 2.25
CA THR A 100 -14.07 3.28 1.30
C THR A 100 -13.62 4.74 1.43
N LEU A 101 -13.78 5.35 2.61
CA LEU A 101 -13.36 6.73 2.89
C LEU A 101 -11.85 6.92 2.73
N LEU A 102 -11.08 5.86 3.01
CA LEU A 102 -9.62 5.87 2.87
C LEU A 102 -9.13 5.38 1.50
N GLN A 103 -10.06 4.99 0.60
CA GLN A 103 -9.69 4.61 -0.75
C GLN A 103 -9.12 5.82 -1.49
N SER A 104 -8.21 5.59 -2.43
CA SER A 104 -7.68 6.64 -3.29
C SER A 104 -8.79 7.49 -3.90
N ALA A 105 -8.55 8.80 -4.07
CA ALA A 105 -9.42 9.68 -4.84
C ALA A 105 -9.63 9.22 -6.31
N HIS A 106 -8.75 8.36 -6.82
CA HIS A 106 -8.92 7.71 -8.14
C HIS A 106 -9.80 6.45 -8.08
N GLY A 107 -10.21 5.98 -6.90
CA GLY A 107 -11.01 4.78 -6.71
C GLY A 107 -10.43 3.58 -7.44
N ASP A 108 -11.25 2.92 -8.25
CA ASP A 108 -10.87 1.76 -9.06
C ASP A 108 -9.90 2.11 -10.20
N GLN A 109 -9.69 3.39 -10.50
CA GLN A 109 -8.70 3.86 -11.48
C GLN A 109 -7.31 4.08 -10.87
N TRP A 110 -7.15 3.84 -9.56
CA TRP A 110 -5.85 3.94 -8.94
C TRP A 110 -4.89 2.88 -9.49
N LYS A 111 -3.71 3.32 -9.95
CA LYS A 111 -2.72 2.42 -10.55
C LYS A 111 -1.93 1.68 -9.49
N GLY A 112 -2.12 0.36 -9.42
CA GLY A 112 -1.54 -0.52 -8.41
C GLY A 112 -0.42 -1.42 -8.89
N PHE A 113 0.11 -2.23 -7.99
CA PHE A 113 1.17 -3.19 -8.28
C PHE A 113 0.62 -4.57 -8.60
N LEU A 114 1.43 -5.38 -9.29
CA LEU A 114 1.27 -6.82 -9.42
C LEU A 114 2.61 -7.50 -9.11
N TYR A 115 2.66 -8.35 -8.09
CA TYR A 115 3.84 -9.09 -7.69
C TYR A 115 3.58 -10.58 -7.77
N GLY A 116 4.51 -11.32 -8.35
CA GLY A 116 4.56 -12.77 -8.32
C GLY A 116 5.92 -13.25 -7.84
N ASP A 117 5.94 -14.33 -7.07
CA ASP A 117 7.17 -14.98 -6.62
C ASP A 117 7.02 -16.49 -6.62
N TRP A 118 8.07 -17.17 -7.06
CA TRP A 118 8.17 -18.63 -7.05
C TRP A 118 9.50 -19.04 -6.42
N VAL A 119 9.43 -19.96 -5.46
CA VAL A 119 10.60 -20.53 -4.76
C VAL A 119 10.55 -22.05 -4.87
N ASP A 120 11.52 -22.63 -5.59
CA ASP A 120 11.61 -24.08 -5.84
C ASP A 120 11.78 -24.86 -4.51
N ASP A 121 12.65 -24.35 -3.63
CA ASP A 121 13.06 -24.97 -2.35
C ASP A 121 12.40 -24.28 -1.14
N ASN A 122 11.08 -24.04 -1.21
CA ASN A 122 10.36 -23.54 -0.04
C ASN A 122 10.16 -24.67 0.99
N PRO A 123 10.22 -24.40 2.31
CA PRO A 123 9.88 -25.39 3.32
C PRO A 123 8.50 -25.99 3.07
N ILE A 124 8.31 -27.28 3.37
CA ILE A 124 7.08 -28.05 3.09
C ILE A 124 5.80 -27.37 3.62
N TRP A 125 5.91 -26.60 4.70
CA TRP A 125 4.78 -25.88 5.31
C TRP A 125 4.43 -24.55 4.62
N ARG A 126 5.12 -24.16 3.54
CA ARG A 126 4.92 -22.92 2.80
C ARG A 126 4.74 -23.21 1.31
N VAL A 127 3.68 -22.65 0.73
CA VAL A 127 3.40 -22.75 -0.72
C VAL A 127 4.56 -22.22 -1.55
N LYS A 128 4.84 -22.87 -2.68
CA LYS A 128 6.01 -22.52 -3.52
C LYS A 128 5.81 -21.24 -4.32
N GLY A 129 4.57 -20.95 -4.69
CA GLY A 129 4.20 -19.80 -5.50
C GLY A 129 3.21 -18.86 -4.80
N TYR A 130 3.37 -17.57 -5.04
CA TYR A 130 2.45 -16.54 -4.56
C TYR A 130 2.29 -15.41 -5.58
N ILE A 131 1.06 -14.93 -5.78
CA ILE A 131 0.72 -13.75 -6.56
C ILE A 131 -0.05 -12.78 -5.67
N THR A 132 0.30 -11.50 -5.68
CA THR A 132 -0.48 -10.44 -5.05
C THR A 132 -0.57 -9.24 -5.95
N ALA A 133 -1.68 -8.52 -5.90
CA ALA A 133 -1.89 -7.28 -6.63
C ALA A 133 -2.73 -6.35 -5.78
N SER A 134 -2.63 -5.04 -6.01
CA SER A 134 -3.41 -4.07 -5.23
C SER A 134 -4.93 -4.24 -5.38
N SER A 135 -5.38 -4.85 -6.48
CA SER A 135 -6.79 -5.18 -6.72
C SER A 135 -7.25 -6.48 -6.04
N LEU A 136 -6.33 -7.25 -5.46
CA LEU A 136 -6.65 -8.49 -4.77
C LEU A 136 -6.82 -8.22 -3.28
N HIS A 137 -7.93 -8.71 -2.71
CA HIS A 137 -8.15 -8.67 -1.27
C HIS A 137 -7.14 -9.54 -0.52
N GLU A 138 -6.88 -10.73 -1.07
CA GLU A 138 -5.84 -11.65 -0.61
C GLU A 138 -5.04 -12.15 -1.82
N GLY A 139 -3.73 -12.31 -1.62
CA GLY A 139 -2.89 -12.90 -2.66
C GLY A 139 -3.19 -14.37 -2.89
N LYS A 140 -2.98 -14.82 -4.12
CA LYS A 140 -3.20 -16.20 -4.55
C LYS A 140 -1.96 -17.04 -4.29
N GLN A 141 -2.17 -18.24 -3.77
CA GLN A 141 -1.12 -19.23 -3.59
C GLN A 141 -1.16 -20.24 -4.72
N CYS A 142 0.00 -20.68 -5.21
CA CYS A 142 0.11 -21.67 -6.28
C CYS A 142 1.15 -22.73 -5.91
N ASP A 143 0.79 -24.00 -6.11
CA ASP A 143 1.70 -25.13 -5.90
C ASP A 143 2.36 -25.63 -7.18
N ASP A 144 1.96 -25.06 -8.32
CA ASP A 144 2.50 -25.34 -9.65
C ASP A 144 3.01 -24.07 -10.33
N ARG A 145 4.22 -24.15 -10.88
CA ARG A 145 4.91 -23.02 -11.50
C ARG A 145 4.23 -22.57 -12.77
N VAL A 146 3.80 -23.51 -13.61
CA VAL A 146 3.16 -23.19 -14.89
C VAL A 146 1.85 -22.46 -14.67
N THR A 147 1.08 -22.90 -13.66
CA THR A 147 -0.14 -22.24 -13.21
C THR A 147 0.14 -20.84 -12.69
N LEU A 148 1.16 -20.66 -11.83
CA LEU A 148 1.53 -19.33 -11.33
C LEU A 148 1.88 -18.36 -12.46
N GLU A 149 2.77 -18.77 -13.39
CA GLU A 149 3.17 -17.91 -14.50
C GLU A 149 1.98 -17.54 -15.39
N LYS A 150 1.12 -18.52 -15.69
CA LYS A 150 -0.11 -18.30 -16.47
C LYS A 150 -1.03 -17.29 -15.77
N GLU A 151 -1.33 -17.49 -14.50
CA GLU A 151 -2.22 -16.59 -13.74
C GLU A 151 -1.63 -15.19 -13.61
N TYR A 152 -0.32 -15.10 -13.38
CA TYR A 152 0.39 -13.83 -13.33
C TYR A 152 0.24 -13.06 -14.66
N TYR A 153 0.51 -13.69 -15.80
CA TYR A 153 0.42 -13.00 -17.09
C TYR A 153 -1.01 -12.68 -17.50
N LEU A 154 -1.99 -13.50 -17.10
CA LEU A 154 -3.41 -13.18 -17.29
C LEU A 154 -3.77 -11.90 -16.53
N LEU A 155 -3.43 -11.83 -15.24
CA LEU A 155 -3.71 -10.65 -14.41
C LEU A 155 -2.91 -9.43 -14.87
N PHE A 156 -1.66 -9.62 -15.29
CA PHE A 156 -0.83 -8.57 -15.86
C PHE A 156 -1.49 -7.92 -17.07
N ASN A 157 -1.92 -8.72 -18.05
CA ASN A 157 -2.58 -8.20 -19.26
C ASN A 157 -3.91 -7.53 -18.90
N GLU A 158 -4.72 -8.12 -18.02
CA GLU A 158 -5.98 -7.52 -17.58
C GLU A 158 -5.77 -6.13 -16.95
N LEU A 159 -4.84 -6.02 -15.99
CA LEU A 159 -4.58 -4.76 -15.29
C LEU A 159 -3.95 -3.70 -16.21
N ARG A 160 -3.09 -4.14 -17.14
CA ARG A 160 -2.47 -3.26 -18.14
C ARG A 160 -3.50 -2.73 -19.14
N ASP A 161 -4.37 -3.60 -19.65
CA ASP A 161 -5.39 -3.23 -20.64
C ASP A 161 -6.45 -2.29 -20.01
N LYS A 162 -6.73 -2.46 -18.72
CA LYS A 162 -7.54 -1.53 -17.92
C LYS A 162 -6.82 -0.22 -17.54
N SER A 163 -5.53 -0.08 -17.84
CA SER A 163 -4.71 1.08 -17.47
C SER A 163 -4.63 1.36 -15.96
N VAL A 164 -4.77 0.31 -15.13
CA VAL A 164 -4.73 0.38 -13.65
C VAL A 164 -3.46 -0.26 -13.06
N LEU A 165 -2.46 -0.53 -13.90
CA LEU A 165 -1.17 -1.06 -13.49
C LEU A 165 -0.13 0.07 -13.39
N ARG A 166 0.53 0.18 -12.24
CA ARG A 166 1.68 1.06 -11.97
C ARG A 166 2.98 0.32 -12.12
N SER A 167 3.05 -0.91 -11.63
CA SER A 167 4.25 -1.73 -11.70
C SER A 167 3.91 -3.21 -11.64
N SER A 168 4.81 -4.02 -12.19
CA SER A 168 4.72 -5.45 -12.08
C SER A 168 6.09 -6.11 -11.99
N ILE A 169 6.21 -7.11 -11.13
CA ILE A 169 7.44 -7.89 -10.94
C ILE A 169 7.07 -9.36 -10.78
N LEU A 170 7.77 -10.24 -11.50
CA LEU A 170 7.75 -11.68 -11.28
C LEU A 170 9.15 -12.16 -10.95
N ARG A 171 9.28 -12.93 -9.88
CA ARG A 171 10.53 -13.53 -9.44
C ARG A 171 10.49 -15.05 -9.45
N LYS A 172 11.65 -15.65 -9.69
CA LYS A 172 11.94 -17.06 -9.50
C LYS A 172 13.24 -17.21 -8.70
N ASN A 173 13.18 -17.87 -7.55
CA ASN A 173 14.32 -18.09 -6.65
C ASN A 173 15.11 -16.79 -6.41
N GLY A 174 14.39 -15.69 -6.14
CA GLY A 174 14.97 -14.36 -5.94
C GLY A 174 15.45 -13.63 -7.21
N THR A 175 15.46 -14.29 -8.37
CA THR A 175 15.83 -13.68 -9.65
C THR A 175 14.60 -13.09 -10.34
N ILE A 176 14.67 -11.84 -10.80
CA ILE A 176 13.59 -11.22 -11.57
C ILE A 176 13.54 -11.85 -12.97
N ILE A 177 12.38 -12.38 -13.34
CA ILE A 177 12.13 -12.97 -14.67
C ILE A 177 11.16 -12.14 -15.52
N HIS A 178 10.38 -11.26 -14.91
CA HIS A 178 9.61 -10.24 -15.60
C HIS A 178 9.55 -8.97 -14.74
N THR A 179 9.68 -7.81 -15.38
CA THR A 179 9.49 -6.51 -14.75
C THR A 179 8.82 -5.56 -15.74
N TRP A 180 7.92 -4.74 -15.23
CA TRP A 180 7.25 -3.68 -15.97
C TRP A 180 6.94 -2.53 -15.02
N SER A 181 7.06 -1.29 -15.48
CA SER A 181 6.66 -0.11 -14.73
C SER A 181 6.06 0.92 -15.66
N LEU A 182 5.14 1.71 -15.13
CA LEU A 182 4.73 2.95 -15.78
C LEU A 182 5.90 3.93 -15.69
N ASP A 183 6.43 4.33 -16.84
CA ASP A 183 7.47 5.37 -16.97
C ASP A 183 6.98 6.74 -16.45
#